data_AF-A0A2W2D2Y2-F1
#
_entry.id   AF-A0A2W2D2Y2-F1
#
_cell.length_a   1.000
_cell.length_b   1.000
_cell.length_c   1.000
_cell.angle_alpha   90.00
_cell.angle_beta   90.00
_cell.angle_gamma   90.00
#
_symmetry.space_group_name_H-M   'P 1'
#
loop_
_entity.id
_entity.type
_entity.pdbx_description
1 polymer ?
#
loop_
_entity_poly.entity_id
_entity_poly.type
_entity_poly.pdbx_seq_one_letter_code
_entity_poly.pdbx_strand_id
1 'polypeptide(L)'
;MHLLLSGIVGSVAYGLSGPGSDIDRIGVFAAPTAAFHGLHPPRESVVTTNPDTTRHEAAKYLRLALGGNPTATELMWLPDDCYETRTEFGERLIGIRSALLSAPRVRDAYLGYAGQQFRKLESRGNGTFSADTRRRTAKHARHLARLVHQGRLLYATGVLEIRLAHPEWFRAFGERVAGGELDEARTLLAEAEQDFDRTRSPLPDRPDEATAERWLLDVRAAHLPPALSRESQRRGARGARPPETGSISSTSTPPKPITDQPTPS
;
A
#
# COMPACT_ATOMS: atom_id res chain seq x y z
N MET A 1 8.38 -5.30 9.29
CA MET A 1 7.27 -4.56 8.65
C MET A 1 6.89 -3.46 9.61
N HIS A 2 6.99 -2.20 9.20
CA HIS A 2 6.73 -1.04 10.05
C HIS A 2 5.51 -0.31 9.52
N LEU A 3 4.39 -0.36 10.25
CA LEU A 3 3.17 0.32 9.84
C LEU A 3 3.37 1.83 9.99
N LEU A 4 3.10 2.59 8.91
CA LEU A 4 3.29 4.04 8.88
C LEU A 4 1.97 4.78 9.07
N LEU A 5 0.92 4.29 8.39
CA LEU A 5 -0.40 4.88 8.37
C LEU A 5 -1.43 3.75 8.21
N SER A 6 -2.52 3.78 8.98
CA SER A 6 -3.68 2.91 8.74
C SER A 6 -4.97 3.53 9.22
N GLY A 7 -6.07 3.10 8.63
CA GLY A 7 -7.40 3.50 9.06
C GLY A 7 -8.49 2.61 8.51
N ILE A 8 -9.68 2.86 9.02
CA ILE A 8 -10.92 2.20 8.62
C ILE A 8 -11.44 2.90 7.36
N VAL A 9 -11.75 2.11 6.33
CA VAL A 9 -12.30 2.57 5.04
C VAL A 9 -13.68 1.97 4.81
N GLY A 10 -14.23 2.21 3.61
CA GLY A 10 -15.47 1.58 3.21
C GLY A 10 -16.67 2.16 3.93
N SER A 11 -17.68 1.33 4.17
CA SER A 11 -19.00 1.79 4.60
C SER A 11 -18.98 2.56 5.92
N VAL A 12 -18.06 2.25 6.84
CA VAL A 12 -17.88 2.98 8.10
C VAL A 12 -17.39 4.40 7.83
N ALA A 13 -16.29 4.55 7.08
CA ALA A 13 -15.72 5.86 6.76
C ALA A 13 -16.69 6.76 5.98
N TYR A 14 -17.52 6.17 5.12
CA TYR A 14 -18.52 6.89 4.33
C TYR A 14 -19.79 7.29 5.09
N GLY A 15 -20.01 6.80 6.32
CA GLY A 15 -21.30 6.96 7.03
C GLY A 15 -22.42 6.06 6.48
N LEU A 16 -22.05 5.02 5.72
CA LEU A 16 -22.95 4.06 5.09
C LEU A 16 -23.17 2.77 5.92
N SER A 17 -22.42 2.56 7.00
CA SER A 17 -22.49 1.36 7.83
C SER A 17 -23.85 1.19 8.52
N GLY A 18 -24.26 -0.07 8.71
CA GLY A 18 -25.41 -0.48 9.52
C GLY A 18 -25.06 -1.61 10.48
N PRO A 19 -26.05 -2.21 11.20
CA PRO A 19 -25.84 -3.19 12.29
C PRO A 19 -25.13 -4.52 11.96
N GLY A 20 -24.51 -4.66 10.79
CA GLY A 20 -23.75 -5.84 10.39
C GLY A 20 -22.78 -5.54 9.24
N SER A 21 -22.30 -4.29 9.16
CA SER A 21 -21.32 -3.89 8.17
C SER A 21 -19.93 -4.38 8.57
N ASP A 22 -19.24 -5.02 7.62
CA ASP A 22 -17.83 -5.38 7.77
C ASP A 22 -16.97 -4.12 7.97
N ILE A 23 -15.85 -4.28 8.68
CA ILE A 23 -14.87 -3.22 8.92
C ILE A 23 -13.66 -3.48 8.03
N ASP A 24 -13.60 -2.74 6.92
CA ASP A 24 -12.47 -2.75 6.00
C ASP A 24 -11.34 -1.85 6.51
N ARG A 25 -10.10 -2.34 6.45
CA ARG A 25 -8.91 -1.55 6.78
C ARG A 25 -7.98 -1.42 5.60
N ILE A 26 -7.38 -0.24 5.47
CA ILE A 26 -6.25 -0.02 4.58
C ILE A 26 -5.06 0.53 5.36
N GLY A 27 -3.84 0.26 4.89
CA GLY A 27 -2.66 0.87 5.49
C GLY A 27 -1.44 0.88 4.57
N VAL A 28 -0.44 1.63 5.01
CA VAL A 28 0.88 1.76 4.37
C VAL A 28 1.93 1.30 5.35
N PHE A 29 2.86 0.47 4.88
CA PHE A 29 3.98 0.02 5.68
C PHE A 29 5.32 0.24 4.96
N ALA A 30 6.38 0.40 5.74
CA ALA A 30 7.75 0.29 5.27
C ALA A 30 8.26 -1.15 5.47
N ALA A 31 8.76 -1.74 4.38
CA ALA A 31 9.65 -2.89 4.48
C ALA A 31 11.04 -2.43 4.97
N PRO A 32 11.80 -3.29 5.69
CA PRO A 32 13.19 -2.97 6.02
C PRO A 32 13.98 -2.65 4.76
N THR A 33 14.72 -1.53 4.74
CA THR A 33 15.37 -1.05 3.50
C THR A 33 16.40 -2.05 2.97
N ALA A 34 17.10 -2.76 3.85
CA ALA A 34 18.03 -3.82 3.47
C ALA A 34 17.38 -4.95 2.65
N ALA A 35 16.07 -5.19 2.80
CA ALA A 35 15.37 -6.25 2.08
C ALA A 35 15.27 -5.99 0.56
N PHE A 36 15.34 -4.72 0.13
CA PHE A 36 15.34 -4.39 -1.31
C PHE A 36 16.65 -4.73 -2.01
N HIS A 37 17.73 -4.96 -1.26
CA HIS A 37 19.04 -5.38 -1.80
C HIS A 37 19.23 -6.90 -1.77
N GLY A 38 18.30 -7.64 -1.17
CA GLY A 38 18.35 -9.11 -1.10
C GLY A 38 17.89 -9.78 -2.39
N LEU A 39 18.14 -11.09 -2.49
CA LEU A 39 17.72 -11.92 -3.64
C LEU A 39 16.21 -11.91 -3.88
N HIS A 40 15.42 -11.70 -2.82
CA HIS A 40 13.97 -11.67 -2.87
C HIS A 40 13.46 -10.32 -2.36
N PRO A 41 12.82 -9.50 -3.23
CA PRO A 41 12.27 -8.23 -2.80
C PRO A 41 11.12 -8.44 -1.80
N PRO A 42 10.85 -7.45 -0.93
CA PRO A 42 9.74 -7.54 0.00
C PRO A 42 8.39 -7.58 -0.72
N ARG A 43 7.39 -8.18 -0.08
CA ARG A 43 6.02 -8.21 -0.60
C ARG A 43 5.48 -6.79 -0.77
N GLU A 44 4.92 -6.48 -1.94
CA GLU A 44 4.31 -5.18 -2.21
C GLU A 44 2.98 -4.98 -1.47
N SER A 45 2.32 -6.07 -1.06
CA SER A 45 1.02 -6.02 -0.38
C SER A 45 0.83 -7.19 0.56
N VAL A 46 0.12 -6.95 1.66
CA VAL A 46 -0.32 -7.95 2.62
C VAL A 46 -1.83 -7.79 2.77
N VAL A 47 -2.57 -8.84 2.44
CA VAL A 47 -4.03 -8.88 2.52
C VAL A 47 -4.43 -9.98 3.48
N THR A 48 -5.33 -9.67 4.42
CA THR A 48 -5.92 -10.62 5.35
C THR A 48 -7.44 -10.55 5.25
N THR A 49 -8.08 -11.68 5.51
CA THR A 49 -9.53 -11.78 5.74
C THR A 49 -9.77 -12.10 7.21
N ASN A 50 -10.80 -11.52 7.83
CA ASN A 50 -11.12 -11.69 9.25
C ASN A 50 -9.95 -11.38 10.22
N PRO A 51 -9.55 -10.10 10.39
CA PRO A 51 -10.18 -8.90 9.86
C PRO A 51 -9.75 -8.58 8.41
N ASP A 52 -10.66 -7.97 7.66
CA ASP A 52 -10.40 -7.51 6.29
C ASP A 52 -9.43 -6.34 6.30
N THR A 53 -8.19 -6.60 5.87
CA THR A 53 -7.13 -5.60 5.88
C THR A 53 -6.29 -5.70 4.62
N THR A 54 -6.11 -4.57 3.93
CA THR A 54 -5.16 -4.44 2.82
C THR A 54 -4.07 -3.46 3.18
N ARG A 55 -2.82 -3.92 3.23
CA ARG A 55 -1.67 -3.05 3.50
C ARG A 55 -0.73 -3.06 2.31
N HIS A 56 -0.35 -1.88 1.84
CA HIS A 56 0.59 -1.73 0.74
C HIS A 56 1.94 -1.26 1.26
N GLU A 57 3.00 -1.78 0.65
CA GLU A 57 4.36 -1.28 0.86
C GLU A 57 4.42 0.18 0.35
N ALA A 58 5.16 1.06 1.02
CA ALA A 58 5.24 2.49 0.74
C ALA A 58 5.39 2.86 -0.75
N ALA A 59 6.28 2.20 -1.50
CA ALA A 59 6.48 2.47 -2.93
C ALA A 59 5.30 1.96 -3.78
N LYS A 60 4.68 0.85 -3.40
CA LYS A 60 3.45 0.36 -4.05
C LYS A 60 2.29 1.33 -3.81
N TYR A 61 2.13 1.79 -2.57
CA TYR A 61 1.08 2.74 -2.21
C TYR A 61 1.20 4.03 -3.02
N LEU A 62 2.39 4.62 -3.09
CA LEU A 62 2.63 5.83 -3.88
C LEU A 62 2.30 5.62 -5.36
N ARG A 63 2.71 4.51 -5.98
CA ARG A 63 2.36 4.22 -7.39
C ARG A 63 0.85 4.10 -7.60
N LEU A 64 0.12 3.52 -6.65
CA LEU A 64 -1.34 3.46 -6.70
C LEU A 64 -1.95 4.87 -6.59
N ALA A 65 -1.48 5.69 -5.65
CA ALA A 65 -1.96 7.05 -5.44
C ALA A 65 -1.66 7.97 -6.64
N LEU A 66 -0.42 7.96 -7.16
CA LEU A 66 0.00 8.66 -8.38
C LEU A 66 -0.79 8.22 -9.62
N GLY A 67 -1.24 6.95 -9.64
CA GLY A 67 -2.13 6.41 -10.65
C GLY A 67 -3.60 6.84 -10.49
N GLY A 68 -3.95 7.59 -9.44
CA GLY A 68 -5.32 8.02 -9.16
C GLY A 68 -6.22 6.92 -8.59
N ASN A 69 -5.66 5.82 -8.06
CA ASN A 69 -6.46 4.71 -7.54
C ASN A 69 -7.38 5.20 -6.39
N PRO A 70 -8.73 5.13 -6.55
CA PRO A 70 -9.64 5.70 -5.57
C PRO A 70 -9.48 5.06 -4.19
N THR A 71 -9.40 3.73 -4.12
CA THR A 71 -9.28 2.98 -2.85
C THR A 71 -7.99 3.28 -2.10
N ALA A 72 -6.86 3.39 -2.80
CA ALA A 72 -5.60 3.75 -2.14
C ALA A 72 -5.64 5.21 -1.66
N THR A 73 -6.15 6.12 -2.49
CA THR A 73 -6.18 7.56 -2.21
C THR A 73 -6.99 7.88 -0.96
N GLU A 74 -8.10 7.18 -0.71
CA GLU A 74 -8.98 7.38 0.46
C GLU A 74 -8.23 7.46 1.80
N LEU A 75 -7.19 6.65 1.99
CA LEU A 75 -6.44 6.59 3.25
C LEU A 75 -5.88 7.95 3.70
N MET A 76 -5.42 8.80 2.77
CA MET A 76 -4.85 10.10 3.13
C MET A 76 -5.91 11.18 3.39
N TRP A 77 -7.18 10.87 3.15
CA TRP A 77 -8.31 11.80 3.25
C TRP A 77 -9.34 11.32 4.29
N LEU A 78 -8.99 10.30 5.08
CA LEU A 78 -9.90 9.78 6.08
C LEU A 78 -10.23 10.88 7.11
N PRO A 79 -11.48 10.88 7.61
CA PRO A 79 -11.83 11.64 8.80
C PRO A 79 -10.95 11.23 9.99
N ASP A 80 -10.68 12.17 10.91
CA ASP A 80 -9.75 11.94 12.02
C ASP A 80 -10.15 10.74 12.91
N ASP A 81 -11.46 10.51 13.09
CA ASP A 81 -12.02 9.38 13.86
C ASP A 81 -11.81 8.01 13.20
N CYS A 82 -11.39 7.96 11.94
CA CYS A 82 -11.18 6.73 11.18
C CYS A 82 -9.71 6.27 11.14
N TYR A 83 -8.77 7.10 11.59
CA TYR A 83 -7.37 6.71 11.66
C TYR A 83 -7.07 5.83 12.88
N GLU A 84 -6.46 4.67 12.65
CA GLU A 84 -6.02 3.75 13.71
C GLU A 84 -4.51 3.89 14.03
N THR A 85 -3.71 4.35 13.07
CA THR A 85 -2.27 4.57 13.25
C THR A 85 -1.83 5.75 12.39
N ARG A 86 -1.15 6.72 13.02
CA ARG A 86 -0.54 7.89 12.38
C ARG A 86 0.86 8.09 12.95
N THR A 87 1.88 7.57 12.25
CA THR A 87 3.29 7.85 12.60
C THR A 87 3.71 9.20 12.00
N GLU A 88 4.88 9.72 12.34
CA GLU A 88 5.43 10.93 11.69
C GLU A 88 5.46 10.79 10.16
N PHE A 89 5.89 9.65 9.63
CA PHE A 89 5.85 9.38 8.19
C PHE A 89 4.43 9.28 7.63
N GLY A 90 3.48 8.78 8.42
CA GLY A 90 2.06 8.77 8.07
C GLY A 90 1.47 10.18 7.98
N GLU A 91 1.78 11.05 8.93
CA GLU A 91 1.37 12.47 8.91
C GLU A 91 1.97 13.20 7.71
N ARG A 92 3.26 12.97 7.44
CA ARG A 92 3.94 13.53 6.26
C ARG A 92 3.31 13.04 4.95
N LEU A 93 2.88 11.78 4.89
CA LEU A 93 2.16 11.23 3.73
C LEU A 93 0.82 11.93 3.52
N ILE A 94 0.03 12.11 4.60
CA ILE A 94 -1.20 12.90 4.56
C ILE A 94 -0.90 14.33 4.10
N GLY A 95 0.19 14.93 4.58
CA GLY A 95 0.62 16.29 4.23
C GLY A 95 0.91 16.48 2.74
N ILE A 96 1.42 15.45 2.05
CA ILE A 96 1.71 15.51 0.60
C ILE A 96 0.57 15.03 -0.29
N ARG A 97 -0.62 14.70 0.26
CA ARG A 97 -1.71 14.05 -0.49
C ARG A 97 -2.10 14.76 -1.79
N SER A 98 -2.10 16.09 -1.81
CA SER A 98 -2.42 16.89 -3.00
C SER A 98 -1.34 16.80 -4.07
N ALA A 99 -0.08 16.57 -3.70
CA ALA A 99 1.03 16.39 -4.63
C ALA A 99 0.87 15.10 -5.46
N LEU A 100 0.11 14.12 -4.96
CA LEU A 100 -0.09 12.84 -5.63
C LEU A 100 -1.23 12.87 -6.67
N LEU A 101 -1.94 14.00 -6.79
CA LEU A 101 -3.09 14.15 -7.66
C LEU A 101 -2.72 14.80 -8.99
N SER A 102 -3.45 14.45 -10.04
CA SER A 102 -3.48 15.21 -11.29
C SER A 102 -4.86 15.11 -11.93
N ALA A 103 -5.23 16.14 -12.70
CA ALA A 103 -6.54 16.19 -13.35
C ALA A 103 -6.77 14.95 -14.25
N PRO A 104 -5.84 14.58 -15.16
CA PRO A 104 -6.04 13.42 -16.02
C PRO A 104 -6.19 12.11 -15.24
N ARG A 105 -5.37 11.88 -14.21
CA ARG A 105 -5.40 10.65 -13.41
C ARG A 105 -6.68 10.51 -12.61
N VAL A 106 -7.17 11.61 -12.02
CA VAL A 106 -8.44 11.61 -11.28
C VAL A 106 -9.59 11.32 -12.25
N ARG A 107 -9.67 12.01 -13.40
CA ARG A 107 -10.71 11.77 -14.40
C ARG A 107 -10.73 10.30 -14.85
N ASP A 108 -9.59 9.81 -15.34
CA ASP A 108 -9.51 8.47 -15.93
C ASP A 108 -9.77 7.36 -14.90
N ALA A 109 -9.24 7.51 -13.69
CA ALA A 109 -9.45 6.51 -12.65
C ALA A 109 -10.91 6.51 -12.17
N TYR A 110 -11.47 7.65 -11.77
CA TYR A 110 -12.82 7.65 -11.19
C TYR A 110 -13.89 7.24 -12.21
N LEU A 111 -13.84 7.76 -13.45
CA LEU A 111 -14.75 7.32 -14.52
C LEU A 111 -14.49 5.86 -14.92
N GLY A 112 -13.23 5.45 -15.01
CA GLY A 112 -12.87 4.07 -15.34
C GLY A 112 -13.38 3.05 -14.33
N TYR A 113 -13.24 3.32 -13.03
CA TYR A 113 -13.77 2.47 -11.96
C TYR A 113 -15.30 2.53 -11.90
N ALA A 114 -15.92 3.69 -12.09
CA ALA A 114 -17.38 3.82 -12.13
C ALA A 114 -17.98 3.01 -13.30
N GLY A 115 -17.39 3.12 -14.51
CA GLY A 115 -17.78 2.33 -15.67
C GLY A 115 -17.58 0.82 -15.47
N GLN A 116 -16.55 0.39 -14.72
CA GLN A 116 -16.41 -1.01 -14.32
C GLN A 116 -17.53 -1.49 -13.39
N GLN A 117 -17.97 -0.66 -12.44
CA GLN A 117 -19.12 -1.00 -11.60
C GLN A 117 -20.40 -1.06 -12.44
N PHE A 118 -20.57 -0.12 -13.38
CA PHE A 118 -21.72 -0.09 -14.28
C PHE A 118 -21.83 -1.36 -15.14
N ARG A 119 -20.73 -1.81 -15.77
CA ARG A 119 -20.70 -3.07 -16.53
C ARG A 119 -21.10 -4.30 -15.69
N LYS A 120 -20.81 -4.29 -14.38
CA LYS A 120 -21.24 -5.35 -13.46
C LYS A 120 -22.73 -5.28 -13.12
N LEU A 121 -23.35 -4.10 -13.23
CA LEU A 121 -24.80 -3.92 -13.08
C LEU A 121 -25.51 -4.38 -14.36
N GLU A 122 -25.04 -3.95 -15.53
CA GLU A 122 -25.59 -4.35 -16.83
C GLU A 122 -25.60 -5.88 -17.01
N SER A 123 -24.50 -6.56 -16.64
CA SER A 123 -24.43 -8.03 -16.78
C SER A 123 -25.41 -8.80 -15.87
N ARG A 124 -26.01 -8.14 -14.88
CA ARG A 124 -26.96 -8.74 -13.92
C ARG A 124 -28.41 -8.35 -14.18
N GLY A 125 -28.66 -7.29 -14.96
CA GLY A 125 -30.01 -6.82 -15.30
C GLY A 125 -30.86 -7.85 -16.05
N ASN A 126 -30.24 -8.90 -16.59
CA ASN A 126 -30.88 -9.89 -17.47
C ASN A 126 -31.27 -11.22 -16.76
N GLY A 127 -31.22 -11.30 -15.42
CA GLY A 127 -31.39 -12.57 -14.69
C GLY A 127 -32.45 -12.54 -13.57
N THR A 128 -32.91 -13.72 -13.15
CA THR A 128 -33.83 -13.91 -12.03
C THR A 128 -33.20 -13.46 -10.70
N PHE A 129 -33.79 -12.47 -10.03
CA PHE A 129 -33.18 -11.84 -8.86
C PHE A 129 -33.44 -12.62 -7.56
N SER A 130 -32.48 -13.44 -7.15
CA SER A 130 -32.40 -13.86 -5.75
C SER A 130 -32.15 -12.66 -4.84
N ALA A 131 -32.53 -12.76 -3.56
CA ALA A 131 -32.28 -11.70 -2.56
C ALA A 131 -30.78 -11.34 -2.44
N ASP A 132 -29.90 -12.32 -2.62
CA ASP A 132 -28.45 -12.11 -2.63
C ASP A 132 -27.98 -11.32 -3.87
N THR A 133 -28.50 -11.65 -5.06
CA THR A 133 -28.21 -10.90 -6.30
C THR A 133 -28.67 -9.46 -6.18
N ARG A 134 -29.83 -9.20 -5.58
CA ARG A 134 -30.33 -7.83 -5.32
C ARG A 134 -29.38 -7.05 -4.40
N ARG A 135 -28.97 -7.64 -3.27
CA ARG A 135 -28.03 -7.02 -2.32
C ARG A 135 -26.70 -6.67 -2.97
N ARG A 136 -26.14 -7.58 -3.77
CA ARG A 136 -24.87 -7.34 -4.50
C ARG A 136 -25.01 -6.26 -5.57
N THR A 137 -26.17 -6.17 -6.22
CA THR A 137 -26.49 -5.11 -7.20
C THR A 137 -26.57 -3.75 -6.52
N ALA A 138 -27.29 -3.64 -5.39
CA ALA A 138 -27.36 -2.41 -4.60
C ALA A 138 -25.99 -1.96 -4.06
N LYS A 139 -25.10 -2.91 -3.70
CA LYS A 139 -23.71 -2.59 -3.29
C LYS A 139 -22.91 -1.98 -4.45
N HIS A 140 -22.99 -2.56 -5.65
CA HIS A 140 -22.26 -2.06 -6.82
C HIS A 140 -22.80 -0.71 -7.31
N ALA A 141 -24.12 -0.51 -7.28
CA ALA A 141 -24.75 0.76 -7.61
C ALA A 141 -24.31 1.87 -6.65
N ARG A 142 -24.31 1.61 -5.34
CA ARG A 142 -23.76 2.53 -4.34
C ARG A 142 -22.30 2.88 -4.60
N HIS A 143 -21.49 1.88 -4.98
CA HIS A 143 -20.08 2.11 -5.28
C HIS A 143 -19.91 2.99 -6.52
N LEU A 144 -20.67 2.75 -7.59
CA LEU A 144 -20.69 3.61 -8.78
C LEU A 144 -21.02 5.06 -8.40
N ALA A 145 -22.13 5.27 -7.70
CA ALA A 145 -22.58 6.62 -7.35
C ALA A 145 -21.57 7.36 -6.48
N ARG A 146 -20.95 6.66 -5.52
CA ARG A 146 -19.87 7.20 -4.68
C ARG A 146 -18.66 7.61 -5.52
N LEU A 147 -18.20 6.75 -6.44
CA LEU A 147 -17.07 7.07 -7.32
C LEU A 147 -17.35 8.30 -8.17
N VAL A 148 -18.54 8.40 -8.77
CA VAL A 148 -18.95 9.58 -9.54
C VAL A 148 -18.94 10.84 -8.67
N HIS A 149 -19.59 10.79 -7.51
CA HIS A 149 -19.67 11.93 -6.58
C HIS A 149 -18.29 12.41 -6.13
N GLN A 150 -17.49 11.50 -5.59
CA GLN A 150 -16.16 11.82 -5.07
C GLN A 150 -15.21 12.27 -6.19
N GLY A 151 -15.28 11.62 -7.35
CA GLY A 151 -14.48 11.99 -8.52
C GLY A 151 -14.77 13.41 -8.99
N ARG A 152 -16.05 13.77 -9.12
CA ARG A 152 -16.47 15.14 -9.50
C ARG A 152 -16.00 16.17 -8.48
N LEU A 153 -16.19 15.91 -7.19
CA LEU A 153 -15.78 16.84 -6.14
C LEU A 153 -14.26 17.02 -6.09
N LEU A 154 -13.51 15.91 -6.10
CA LEU A 154 -12.05 15.92 -6.12
C LEU A 154 -11.51 16.66 -7.35
N TYR A 155 -12.11 16.43 -8.51
CA TYR A 155 -11.71 17.08 -9.75
C TYR A 155 -12.02 18.58 -9.75
N ALA A 156 -13.16 19.00 -9.20
CA ALA A 156 -13.56 20.40 -9.15
C ALA A 156 -12.82 21.21 -8.07
N THR A 157 -12.42 20.58 -6.96
CA THR A 157 -11.95 21.29 -5.75
C THR A 157 -10.55 20.93 -5.31
N GLY A 158 -10.01 19.79 -5.76
CA GLY A 158 -8.78 19.21 -5.23
C GLY A 158 -8.92 18.57 -3.84
N VAL A 159 -10.15 18.43 -3.33
CA VAL A 159 -10.45 17.84 -2.02
C VAL A 159 -11.28 16.58 -2.19
N LEU A 160 -10.83 15.47 -1.59
CA LEU A 160 -11.57 14.22 -1.59
C LEU A 160 -12.45 14.14 -0.34
N GLU A 161 -13.77 14.12 -0.53
CA GLU A 161 -14.73 13.88 0.55
C GLU A 161 -14.85 12.37 0.82
N ILE A 162 -14.53 11.94 2.03
CA ILE A 162 -14.74 10.56 2.48
C ILE A 162 -16.08 10.40 3.17
N ARG A 163 -16.35 11.22 4.19
CA ARG A 163 -17.63 11.17 4.91
C ARG A 163 -18.70 11.83 4.04
N LEU A 164 -19.61 11.04 3.50
CA LEU A 164 -20.66 11.54 2.60
C LEU A 164 -21.66 12.39 3.39
N ALA A 165 -21.98 13.58 2.89
CA ALA A 165 -22.96 14.47 3.54
C ALA A 165 -24.39 13.88 3.54
N HIS A 166 -24.76 13.17 2.47
CA HIS A 166 -26.11 12.64 2.24
C HIS A 166 -26.10 11.13 1.98
N PRO A 167 -25.66 10.29 2.95
CA PRO A 167 -25.49 8.85 2.75
C PRO A 167 -26.80 8.12 2.40
N GLU A 168 -27.96 8.67 2.79
CA GLU A 168 -29.29 8.19 2.42
C GLU A 168 -29.56 8.24 0.92
N TRP A 169 -29.06 9.25 0.21
CA TRP A 169 -29.23 9.35 -1.24
C TRP A 169 -28.55 8.18 -1.95
N PHE A 170 -27.32 7.83 -1.54
CA PHE A 170 -26.58 6.70 -2.09
C PHE A 170 -27.30 5.38 -1.78
N ARG A 171 -27.83 5.20 -0.56
CA ARG A 171 -28.63 4.02 -0.20
C ARG A 171 -29.88 3.90 -1.10
N ALA A 172 -30.64 4.98 -1.25
CA ALA A 172 -31.84 5.00 -2.08
C ALA A 172 -31.53 4.74 -3.56
N PHE A 173 -30.47 5.35 -4.09
CA PHE A 173 -29.99 5.08 -5.45
C PHE A 173 -29.65 3.60 -5.65
N GLY A 174 -28.94 2.99 -4.69
CA GLY A 174 -28.63 1.56 -4.73
C GLY A 174 -29.86 0.66 -4.81
N GLU A 175 -30.90 0.98 -4.04
CA GLU A 175 -32.15 0.22 -4.02
C GLU A 175 -32.98 0.39 -5.29
N ARG A 176 -33.03 1.59 -5.89
CA ARG A 176 -33.72 1.83 -7.17
C ARG A 176 -33.06 1.07 -8.31
N VAL A 177 -31.74 1.17 -8.43
CA VAL A 177 -30.98 0.43 -9.46
C VAL A 177 -31.12 -1.08 -9.28
N ALA A 178 -31.09 -1.58 -8.04
CA ALA A 178 -31.35 -3.00 -7.76
C ALA A 178 -32.82 -3.40 -7.97
N GLY A 179 -33.73 -2.42 -8.06
CA GLY A 179 -35.13 -2.56 -8.41
C GLY A 179 -35.42 -2.64 -9.90
N GLY A 180 -34.43 -2.38 -10.76
CA GLY A 180 -34.59 -2.41 -12.22
C GLY A 180 -34.30 -1.09 -12.91
N GLU A 181 -34.11 0.00 -12.15
CA GLU A 181 -33.86 1.35 -12.68
C GLU A 181 -32.39 1.52 -13.15
N LEU A 182 -31.94 0.67 -14.07
CA LEU A 182 -30.55 0.67 -14.55
C LEU A 182 -30.19 1.94 -15.32
N ASP A 183 -31.17 2.57 -15.96
CA ASP A 183 -30.98 3.82 -16.71
C ASP A 183 -30.62 5.02 -15.81
N GLU A 184 -30.98 5.00 -14.52
CA GLU A 184 -30.49 6.00 -13.57
C GLU A 184 -28.96 5.94 -13.43
N ALA A 185 -28.39 4.73 -13.38
CA ALA A 185 -26.94 4.56 -13.30
C ALA A 185 -26.22 4.93 -14.59
N ARG A 186 -26.85 4.68 -15.74
CA ARG A 186 -26.35 5.12 -17.06
C ARG A 186 -26.31 6.64 -17.14
N THR A 187 -27.41 7.29 -16.75
CA THR A 187 -27.55 8.75 -16.75
C THR A 187 -26.53 9.40 -15.83
N LEU A 188 -26.39 8.90 -14.59
CA LEU A 188 -25.43 9.42 -13.62
C LEU A 188 -23.98 9.37 -14.14
N LEU A 189 -23.61 8.30 -14.86
CA LEU A 189 -22.27 8.17 -15.45
C LEU A 189 -22.07 9.14 -16.63
N ALA A 190 -23.06 9.25 -17.52
CA ALA A 190 -23.00 10.17 -18.67
C ALA A 190 -22.96 11.65 -18.25
N GLU A 191 -23.71 12.02 -17.20
CA GLU A 191 -23.64 13.35 -16.60
C GLU A 191 -22.24 13.61 -16.05
N ALA A 192 -21.68 12.65 -15.29
CA ALA A 192 -20.34 12.78 -14.75
C ALA A 192 -19.30 13.03 -15.84
N GLU A 193 -19.34 12.27 -16.94
CA GLU A 193 -18.44 12.48 -18.09
C GLU A 193 -18.53 13.92 -18.62
N GLN A 194 -19.74 14.45 -18.81
CA GLN A 194 -19.94 15.84 -19.23
C GLN A 194 -19.41 16.85 -18.21
N ASP A 195 -19.58 16.58 -16.92
CA ASP A 195 -19.06 17.45 -15.86
C ASP A 195 -17.54 17.49 -15.85
N PHE A 196 -16.88 16.35 -16.01
CA PHE A 196 -15.42 16.29 -16.12
C PHE A 196 -14.92 17.08 -17.35
N ASP A 197 -15.64 17.01 -18.47
CA ASP A 197 -15.25 17.71 -19.70
C ASP A 197 -15.47 19.23 -19.62
N ARG A 198 -16.47 19.68 -18.87
CA ARG A 198 -16.82 21.12 -18.73
C ARG A 198 -16.14 21.81 -17.55
N THR A 199 -15.73 21.05 -16.53
CA THR A 199 -15.17 21.61 -15.29
C THR A 199 -13.71 22.01 -15.50
N ARG A 200 -13.38 23.26 -15.16
CA ARG A 200 -11.98 23.68 -15.04
C ARG A 200 -11.42 23.21 -13.70
N SER A 201 -10.55 22.21 -13.72
CA SER A 201 -9.93 21.67 -12.51
C SER A 201 -8.80 22.56 -11.96
N PRO A 202 -8.64 22.67 -10.63
CA PRO A 202 -7.45 23.24 -10.01
C PRO A 202 -6.27 22.24 -9.93
N LEU A 203 -6.50 20.96 -10.25
CA LEU A 203 -5.47 19.94 -10.22
C LEU A 203 -4.46 20.14 -11.36
N PRO A 204 -3.17 19.82 -11.15
CA PRO A 204 -2.16 19.93 -12.19
C PRO A 204 -2.34 18.85 -13.27
N ASP A 205 -1.70 19.01 -14.43
CA ASP A 205 -1.70 18.00 -15.50
C ASP A 205 -0.91 16.73 -15.12
N ARG A 206 0.08 16.88 -14.23
CA ARG A 206 0.93 15.79 -13.73
C ARG A 206 1.04 15.85 -12.21
N PRO A 207 1.08 14.71 -11.52
CA PRO A 207 1.37 14.69 -10.10
C PRO A 207 2.84 15.09 -9.86
N ASP A 208 3.14 15.60 -8.68
CA ASP A 208 4.49 15.91 -8.23
C ASP A 208 5.16 14.63 -7.70
N GLU A 209 5.69 13.84 -8.64
CA GLU A 209 6.44 12.62 -8.36
C GLU A 209 7.70 12.90 -7.54
N ALA A 210 8.32 14.08 -7.66
CA ALA A 210 9.52 14.42 -6.90
C ALA A 210 9.22 14.53 -5.40
N THR A 211 8.06 15.07 -5.02
CA THR A 211 7.60 15.10 -3.63
C THR A 211 7.31 13.69 -3.09
N ALA A 212 6.67 12.84 -3.90
CA ALA A 212 6.45 11.44 -3.55
C ALA A 212 7.77 10.68 -3.33
N GLU A 213 8.73 10.86 -4.24
CA GLU A 213 10.05 10.23 -4.20
C GLU A 213 10.84 10.67 -2.96
N ARG A 214 10.88 11.98 -2.65
CA ARG A 214 11.55 12.47 -1.43
C ARG A 214 10.98 11.83 -0.16
N TRP A 215 9.65 11.77 -0.04
CA TRP A 215 9.01 11.10 1.09
C TRP A 215 9.41 9.62 1.18
N LEU A 216 9.45 8.92 0.03
CA LEU A 216 9.83 7.51 -0.01
C LEU A 216 11.29 7.31 0.41
N LEU A 217 12.20 8.14 -0.10
CA LEU A 217 13.63 8.07 0.24
C LEU A 217 13.85 8.33 1.73
N ASP A 218 13.12 9.26 2.34
CA ASP A 218 13.20 9.49 3.79
C ASP A 218 12.69 8.30 4.60
N VAL A 219 11.59 7.68 4.15
CA VAL A 219 11.11 6.41 4.73
C VAL A 219 12.19 5.32 4.62
N ARG A 220 12.87 5.22 3.47
CA ARG A 220 13.95 4.24 3.28
C ARG A 220 15.16 4.52 4.17
N ALA A 221 15.57 5.77 4.30
CA ALA A 221 16.68 6.16 5.17
C ALA A 221 16.39 5.77 6.63
N ALA A 222 15.18 6.05 7.13
CA ALA A 222 14.80 5.73 8.50
C ALA A 222 14.66 4.23 8.79
N HIS A 223 14.40 3.41 7.77
CA HIS A 223 14.24 1.96 7.92
C HIS A 223 15.45 1.15 7.41
N LEU A 224 16.57 1.82 7.12
CA LEU A 224 17.86 1.18 6.90
C LEU A 224 18.44 0.79 8.27
N PRO A 225 18.61 -0.50 8.58
CA PRO A 225 19.26 -0.88 9.82
C PRO A 225 20.67 -0.25 9.85
N PRO A 226 21.13 0.25 11.02
CA PRO A 226 22.51 0.66 11.14
C PRO A 226 23.38 -0.50 10.68
N ALA A 227 24.37 -0.22 9.83
CA ALA A 227 25.33 -1.21 9.39
C ALA A 227 25.77 -2.01 10.62
N LEU A 228 25.57 -3.34 10.60
CA LEU A 228 25.98 -4.23 11.68
C LEU A 228 27.40 -3.80 12.05
N SER A 229 27.54 -3.15 13.19
CA SER A 229 28.73 -2.38 13.49
C SER A 229 29.92 -3.34 13.36
N ARG A 230 30.98 -2.89 12.69
CA ARG A 230 32.24 -3.63 12.53
C ARG A 230 32.82 -4.12 13.88
N GLU A 231 32.24 -3.71 15.01
CA GLU A 231 32.49 -4.21 16.36
C GLU A 231 32.09 -5.67 16.56
N SER A 232 31.03 -6.18 15.93
CA SER A 232 30.68 -7.61 16.00
C SER A 232 31.72 -8.48 15.29
N GLN A 233 32.28 -7.99 14.17
CA GLN A 233 33.38 -8.65 13.46
C GLN A 233 34.73 -8.52 14.21
N ARG A 234 34.97 -7.38 14.90
CA ARG A 234 36.19 -7.19 15.72
C ARG A 234 36.19 -8.00 17.02
N ARG A 235 35.02 -8.28 17.62
CA ARG A 235 34.92 -9.17 18.80
C ARG A 235 35.16 -10.63 18.45
N GLY A 236 34.80 -11.08 17.25
CA GLY A 236 35.16 -12.42 16.75
C GLY A 236 36.66 -12.59 16.49
N ALA A 237 37.33 -11.53 16.01
CA ALA A 237 38.77 -11.57 15.71
C ALA A 237 39.70 -11.49 16.94
N ARG A 238 39.24 -10.96 18.09
CA ARG A 238 40.04 -10.92 19.34
C ARG A 238 39.94 -12.17 20.21
N GLY A 239 39.06 -13.11 19.89
CA GLY A 239 38.87 -14.37 20.63
C GLY A 239 39.77 -15.52 20.16
N ALA A 240 40.41 -15.40 18.99
CA ALA A 240 41.33 -16.42 18.48
C ALA A 240 42.73 -16.21 19.07
N ARG A 241 43.03 -16.86 20.20
CA ARG A 241 44.43 -17.11 20.60
C ARG A 241 45.10 -17.92 19.47
N PRO A 242 46.30 -17.57 18.99
CA PRO A 242 47.03 -18.43 18.09
C PRO A 242 47.36 -19.76 18.82
N PRO A 243 47.37 -20.90 18.12
CA PRO A 243 47.78 -22.16 18.71
C PRO A 243 49.25 -22.08 19.13
N GLU A 244 49.54 -22.46 20.37
CA GLU A 244 50.91 -22.65 20.84
C GLU A 244 51.61 -23.69 19.96
N THR A 245 52.70 -23.28 19.31
CA THR A 245 53.57 -24.18 18.57
C THR A 245 54.32 -25.06 19.56
N GLY A 246 53.76 -26.22 19.90
CA GLY A 246 54.46 -27.29 20.60
C GLY A 246 55.49 -27.94 19.68
N SER A 247 56.77 -27.78 20.02
CA SER A 247 57.88 -28.45 19.35
C SER A 247 57.79 -29.96 19.57
N ILE A 248 57.58 -30.74 18.50
CA ILE A 248 57.71 -32.20 18.54
C ILE A 248 59.16 -32.52 18.19
N SER A 249 59.97 -32.76 19.21
CA SER A 249 61.31 -33.33 19.08
C SER A 249 61.19 -34.84 18.88
N SER A 250 61.70 -35.32 17.76
CA SER A 250 61.81 -36.72 17.37
C SER A 250 62.79 -37.50 18.26
N THR A 251 62.39 -38.68 18.72
CA THR A 251 63.32 -39.69 19.27
C THR A 251 62.99 -41.08 18.72
N SER A 252 63.81 -41.56 17.79
CA SER A 252 64.04 -42.99 17.56
C SER A 252 65.55 -43.24 17.41
N THR A 253 66.17 -43.67 18.49
CA THR A 253 67.49 -44.36 18.59
C THR A 253 67.22 -45.88 18.49
N PRO A 254 68.17 -46.86 18.41
CA PRO A 254 69.66 -46.90 18.36
C PRO A 254 70.22 -47.74 17.17
N PRO A 255 71.56 -47.94 16.95
CA PRO A 255 72.51 -48.58 17.89
C PRO A 255 73.90 -47.94 18.07
N LYS A 256 74.59 -48.48 19.08
CA LYS A 256 75.82 -48.07 19.76
C LYS A 256 77.11 -48.19 18.91
N PRO A 257 78.20 -47.52 19.33
CA PRO A 257 79.35 -47.21 18.49
C PRO A 257 80.39 -48.34 18.45
N ILE A 258 81.11 -48.43 17.32
CA ILE A 258 82.41 -49.09 17.22
C ILE A 258 83.44 -48.02 16.87
N THR A 259 84.47 -47.97 17.71
CA THR A 259 85.68 -47.13 17.64
C THR A 259 86.53 -47.50 16.42
N ASP A 260 87.12 -46.51 15.74
CA ASP A 260 88.57 -46.48 15.49
C ASP A 260 89.03 -45.15 14.85
N GLN A 261 90.28 -44.80 15.15
CA GLN A 261 90.94 -43.52 14.83
C GLN A 261 91.52 -43.47 13.37
N PRO A 262 92.56 -42.64 13.07
CA PRO A 262 92.44 -41.40 12.32
C PRO A 262 93.00 -41.48 10.87
N THR A 263 92.70 -40.42 10.09
CA THR A 263 93.35 -39.84 8.87
C THR A 263 94.63 -40.49 8.31
N PRO A 264 95.00 -40.42 6.99
CA PRO A 264 94.93 -39.17 6.19
C PRO A 264 94.85 -39.28 4.64
N SER A 265 94.86 -38.10 4.01
CA SER A 265 95.23 -37.73 2.62
C SER A 265 94.10 -37.52 1.62
#